data_AF-A0A514KPD2-F1
#
_entry.id   AF-A0A514KPD2-F1
#
_cell.length_a   1.000
_cell.length_b   1.000
_cell.length_c   1.000
_cell.angle_alpha   90.00
_cell.angle_beta   90.00
_cell.angle_gamma   90.00
#
_symmetry.space_group_name_H-M   'P 1'
#
loop_
_entity.id
_entity.type
_entity.pdbx_description
1 polymer ?
#
loop_
_entity_poly.entity_id
_entity_poly.type
_entity_poly.pdbx_seq_one_letter_code
_entity_poly.pdbx_strand_id
1 'polypeptide(L)'
;MITKRYRIEESLGLPVPAPGISAVAMEAAPNPRLDEILTAINDLRRITQASAGETIEACRRELGEAFAMRHELEVMKEAITRTKSEIASLHRSESTGKGMRRVAGELDAVVESTEQATSTILGSIEKIEINANMMRGMRLTKAAQENVDGILDNVISAYEACNFQDLTGQRISKIVNVLKFVEEHLDRVIEAWSGLEGFRDLLAVETAAVDENDESSLLNGPKLQDDPGHVDQSDIDALFD
;
A
#
# COMPACT_ATOMS: atom_id res chain seq x y z
N MET A 1 75.14 -45.02 31.08
CA MET A 1 75.68 -45.87 32.18
C MET A 1 76.11 -44.93 33.29
N ILE A 2 75.68 -44.95 34.55
CA ILE A 2 74.87 -45.84 35.40
C ILE A 2 74.32 -44.89 36.48
N THR A 3 73.00 -44.71 36.58
CA THR A 3 72.40 -43.89 37.65
C THR A 3 72.33 -44.76 38.91
N LYS A 4 73.31 -44.60 39.81
CA LYS A 4 73.35 -45.29 41.11
C LYS A 4 72.18 -44.80 41.97
N ARG A 5 71.19 -45.68 42.18
CA ARG A 5 70.14 -45.48 43.19
C ARG A 5 70.75 -45.66 44.57
N TYR A 6 70.87 -44.58 45.33
CA TYR A 6 71.21 -44.65 46.75
C TYR A 6 69.95 -45.02 47.55
N ARG A 7 70.04 -46.15 48.23
CA ARG A 7 68.99 -46.79 49.04
C ARG A 7 69.14 -46.26 50.48
N ILE A 8 68.24 -45.38 50.90
CA ILE A 8 68.29 -44.71 52.21
C ILE A 8 67.56 -45.57 53.26
N GLU A 9 67.94 -46.85 53.38
CA GLU A 9 67.24 -47.81 54.25
C GLU A 9 68.19 -48.45 55.28
N GLU A 10 69.42 -47.98 55.43
CA GLU A 10 70.48 -48.68 56.20
C GLU A 10 71.05 -47.88 57.38
N SER A 11 70.26 -47.02 58.05
CA SER A 11 70.82 -46.25 59.19
C SER A 11 69.92 -46.02 60.40
N LEU A 12 68.81 -46.75 60.57
CA LEU A 12 68.02 -46.69 61.81
C LEU A 12 67.65 -48.11 62.26
N GLY A 13 68.43 -48.63 63.22
CA GLY A 13 68.21 -49.91 63.88
C GLY A 13 66.91 -49.92 64.67
N LEU A 14 65.84 -50.37 64.02
CA LEU A 14 64.54 -50.68 64.60
C LEU A 14 64.18 -52.13 64.25
N PRO A 15 63.51 -52.87 65.15
CA PRO A 15 63.56 -54.33 65.21
C PRO A 15 62.87 -55.02 64.02
N VAL A 16 63.47 -56.16 63.64
CA VAL A 16 62.95 -57.14 62.68
C VAL A 16 61.54 -57.59 63.07
N PRO A 17 60.55 -57.60 62.15
CA PRO A 17 59.23 -58.12 62.45
C PRO A 17 59.26 -59.65 62.51
N ALA A 18 58.65 -60.21 63.56
CA ALA A 18 58.48 -61.65 63.76
C ALA A 18 57.68 -62.29 62.59
N PRO A 19 57.89 -63.58 62.29
CA PRO A 19 57.20 -64.23 61.19
C PRO A 19 55.76 -64.57 61.60
N GLY A 20 54.82 -64.22 60.74
CA GLY A 20 53.51 -64.88 60.67
C GLY A 20 52.41 -64.25 61.50
N ILE A 21 51.78 -63.21 60.96
CA ILE A 21 50.33 -63.23 60.73
C ILE A 21 50.13 -62.57 59.37
N SER A 22 49.55 -63.32 58.43
CA SER A 22 49.16 -62.81 57.12
C SER A 22 48.09 -61.73 57.34
N ALA A 23 48.49 -60.47 57.42
CA ALA A 23 47.58 -59.34 57.35
C ALA A 23 47.22 -59.15 55.88
N VAL A 24 46.19 -59.92 55.50
CA VAL A 24 45.30 -59.72 54.36
C VAL A 24 45.49 -58.35 53.73
N ALA A 25 45.93 -58.33 52.47
CA ALA A 25 45.67 -57.19 51.61
C ALA A 25 44.17 -56.92 51.69
N MET A 26 43.77 -55.92 52.47
CA MET A 26 42.40 -55.46 52.47
C MET A 26 42.25 -54.73 51.13
N GLU A 27 42.06 -55.53 50.07
CA GLU A 27 41.21 -55.15 48.95
C GLU A 27 40.03 -54.45 49.60
N ALA A 28 39.94 -53.13 49.42
CA ALA A 28 38.77 -52.38 49.83
C ALA A 28 37.61 -53.07 49.13
N ALA A 29 36.84 -53.85 49.91
CA ALA A 29 35.71 -54.59 49.36
C ALA A 29 34.88 -53.59 48.57
N PRO A 30 34.56 -53.86 47.28
CA PRO A 30 33.77 -52.95 46.48
C PRO A 30 32.51 -52.69 47.27
N ASN A 31 32.30 -51.46 47.75
CA ASN A 31 31.17 -51.16 48.60
C ASN A 31 29.98 -51.00 47.65
N PRO A 32 29.14 -52.03 47.49
CA PRO A 32 28.16 -52.08 46.40
C PRO A 32 27.15 -50.92 46.53
N ARG A 33 26.92 -50.45 47.77
CA ARG A 33 26.08 -49.29 48.07
C ARG A 33 26.69 -47.99 47.57
N LEU A 34 28.02 -47.85 47.62
CA LEU A 34 28.72 -46.64 47.18
C LEU A 34 28.76 -46.58 45.65
N ASP A 35 28.95 -47.73 44.99
CA ASP A 35 28.85 -47.85 43.53
C ASP A 35 27.42 -47.60 43.02
N GLU A 36 26.41 -48.09 43.74
CA GLU A 36 24.98 -47.83 43.45
C GLU A 36 24.64 -46.34 43.61
N ILE A 37 25.14 -45.68 44.66
CA ILE A 37 24.95 -44.22 44.85
C ILE A 37 25.65 -43.42 43.75
N LEU A 38 26.89 -43.76 43.38
CA LEU A 38 27.61 -43.06 42.30
C LEU A 38 26.92 -43.26 40.95
N THR A 39 26.37 -44.45 40.69
CA THR A 39 25.58 -44.73 39.49
C THR A 39 24.31 -43.88 39.46
N ALA A 40 23.56 -43.83 40.56
CA ALA A 40 22.35 -43.01 40.69
C ALA A 40 22.65 -41.50 40.53
N ILE A 41 23.77 -41.01 41.05
CA ILE A 41 24.19 -39.60 40.88
C ILE A 41 24.54 -39.32 39.41
N ASN A 42 25.24 -40.23 38.73
CA ASN A 42 25.58 -40.05 37.32
C ASN A 42 24.34 -40.11 36.42
N ASP A 43 23.38 -40.98 36.73
CA ASP A 43 22.09 -41.05 36.02
C ASP A 43 21.26 -39.79 36.25
N LEU A 44 21.17 -39.30 37.49
CA LEU A 44 20.46 -38.07 37.82
C LEU A 44 21.14 -36.88 37.12
N ARG A 45 22.46 -36.80 37.14
CA ARG A 45 23.23 -35.80 36.37
C ARG A 45 22.91 -35.87 34.88
N ARG A 46 22.86 -37.07 34.29
CA ARG A 46 22.54 -37.26 32.87
C ARG A 46 21.11 -36.80 32.55
N ILE A 47 20.13 -37.17 33.38
CA ILE A 47 18.73 -36.78 33.22
C ILE A 47 18.57 -35.26 33.37
N THR A 48 19.20 -34.65 34.39
CA THR A 48 19.17 -33.20 34.59
C THR A 48 19.86 -32.46 33.42
N GLN A 49 20.96 -32.98 32.89
CA GLN A 49 21.63 -32.38 31.72
C GLN A 49 20.78 -32.51 30.44
N ALA A 50 20.13 -33.65 30.22
CA ALA A 50 19.22 -33.83 29.09
C ALA A 50 18.00 -32.90 29.18
N SER A 51 17.37 -32.84 30.35
CA SER A 51 16.23 -31.93 30.61
C SER A 51 16.61 -30.45 30.51
N ALA A 52 17.81 -30.07 30.98
CA ALA A 52 18.34 -28.71 30.79
C ALA A 52 18.60 -28.42 29.30
N GLY A 53 19.10 -29.40 28.53
CA GLY A 53 19.28 -29.27 27.09
C GLY A 53 17.95 -29.04 26.35
N GLU A 54 16.95 -29.88 26.62
CA GLU A 54 15.62 -29.77 26.02
C GLU A 54 14.93 -28.43 26.33
N THR A 55 15.05 -27.93 27.56
CA THR A 55 14.48 -26.63 27.96
C THR A 55 15.20 -25.46 27.30
N ILE A 56 16.53 -25.52 27.16
CA ILE A 56 17.31 -24.51 26.42
C ILE A 56 16.94 -24.52 24.93
N GLU A 57 16.76 -25.68 24.31
CA GLU A 57 16.34 -25.78 22.92
C GLU A 57 14.90 -25.29 22.70
N ALA A 58 13.99 -25.55 23.63
CA ALA A 58 12.63 -24.99 23.61
C ALA A 58 12.65 -23.46 23.71
N CYS A 59 13.38 -22.91 24.68
CA CYS A 59 13.55 -21.47 24.84
C CYS A 59 14.19 -20.82 23.59
N ARG A 60 15.18 -21.48 22.98
CA ARG A 60 15.81 -21.02 21.74
C ARG A 60 14.82 -20.99 20.56
N ARG A 61 13.92 -21.96 20.47
CA ARG A 61 12.86 -21.99 19.44
C ARG A 61 11.87 -20.85 19.65
N GLU A 62 11.35 -20.69 20.86
CA GLU A 62 10.43 -19.59 21.20
C GLU A 62 11.06 -18.21 20.95
N LEU A 63 12.34 -18.03 21.30
CA LEU A 63 13.07 -16.80 21.02
C LEU A 63 13.21 -16.56 19.50
N GLY A 64 13.46 -17.62 18.72
CA GLY A 64 13.50 -17.56 17.26
C GLY A 64 12.17 -17.12 16.65
N GLU A 65 11.06 -17.70 17.12
CA GLU A 65 9.70 -17.31 16.71
C GLU A 65 9.38 -15.86 17.10
N ALA A 66 9.75 -15.44 18.30
CA ALA A 66 9.59 -14.05 18.74
C ALA A 66 10.38 -13.06 17.87
N PHE A 67 11.60 -13.42 17.45
CA PHE A 67 12.37 -12.60 16.52
C PHE A 67 11.77 -12.56 15.12
N ALA A 68 11.22 -13.67 14.63
CA ALA A 68 10.51 -13.71 13.35
C ALA A 68 9.26 -12.81 13.38
N MET A 69 8.42 -12.93 14.42
CA MET A 69 7.25 -12.06 14.61
C MET A 69 7.64 -10.59 14.71
N ARG A 70 8.70 -10.26 15.46
CA ARG A 70 9.19 -8.87 15.53
C ARG A 70 9.63 -8.36 14.16
N HIS A 71 10.29 -9.19 13.36
CA HIS A 71 10.69 -8.81 12.02
C HIS A 71 9.47 -8.54 11.12
N GLU A 72 8.46 -9.41 11.15
CA GLU A 72 7.21 -9.20 10.42
C GLU A 72 6.48 -7.93 10.86
N LEU A 73 6.47 -7.62 12.16
CA LEU A 73 5.93 -6.37 12.69
C LEU A 73 6.66 -5.13 12.18
N GLU A 74 8.00 -5.17 12.10
CA GLU A 74 8.76 -4.05 11.54
C GLU A 74 8.49 -3.86 10.04
N VAL A 75 8.37 -4.95 9.28
CA VAL A 75 7.99 -4.88 7.86
C VAL A 75 6.59 -4.27 7.69
N MET A 76 5.60 -4.71 8.48
CA MET A 76 4.26 -4.14 8.46
C MET A 76 4.26 -2.65 8.84
N LYS A 77 5.02 -2.28 9.87
CA LYS A 77 5.16 -0.89 10.31
C LYS A 77 5.77 0.00 9.23
N GLU A 78 6.80 -0.48 8.53
CA GLU A 78 7.40 0.25 7.40
C GLU A 78 6.37 0.46 6.29
N ALA A 79 5.65 -0.60 5.91
CA ALA A 79 4.60 -0.53 4.90
C ALA A 79 3.50 0.49 5.29
N ILE A 80 3.00 0.44 6.53
CA ILE A 80 2.00 1.40 7.03
C ILE A 80 2.53 2.83 7.00
N THR A 81 3.79 3.04 7.38
CA THR A 81 4.41 4.38 7.37
C THR A 81 4.51 4.94 5.96
N ARG A 82 4.88 4.09 4.99
CA ARG A 82 4.90 4.46 3.57
C ARG A 82 3.51 4.82 3.05
N THR A 83 2.51 3.99 3.31
CA THR A 83 1.12 4.26 2.92
C THR A 83 0.57 5.54 3.55
N LYS A 84 0.90 5.83 4.82
CA LYS A 84 0.55 7.11 5.47
C LYS A 84 1.15 8.30 4.74
N SER A 85 2.42 8.21 4.34
CA SER A 85 3.08 9.28 3.57
C SER A 85 2.44 9.49 2.19
N GLU A 86 2.08 8.41 1.49
CA GLU A 86 1.41 8.48 0.19
C GLU A 86 0.02 9.13 0.30
N ILE A 87 -0.78 8.72 1.29
CA ILE A 87 -2.10 9.29 1.54
C ILE A 87 -2.01 10.76 1.94
N ALA A 88 -1.04 11.13 2.79
CA ALA A 88 -0.80 12.53 3.11
C ALA A 88 -0.43 13.35 1.86
N SER A 89 0.32 12.76 0.92
CA SER A 89 0.62 13.42 -0.36
C SER A 89 -0.61 13.62 -1.24
N LEU A 90 -1.49 12.62 -1.32
CA LEU A 90 -2.76 12.74 -2.06
C LEU A 90 -3.65 13.82 -1.43
N HIS A 91 -3.76 13.86 -0.10
CA HIS A 91 -4.51 14.90 0.61
C HIS A 91 -3.93 16.31 0.41
N ARG A 92 -2.62 16.45 0.21
CA ARG A 92 -2.03 17.75 -0.15
C ARG A 92 -2.41 18.18 -1.56
N SER A 93 -2.41 17.25 -2.53
CA SER A 93 -2.84 17.58 -3.90
C SER A 93 -4.28 18.09 -3.93
N GLU A 94 -5.15 17.51 -3.08
CA GLU A 94 -6.50 17.96 -2.78
C GLU A 94 -6.57 19.42 -2.32
N SER A 95 -5.77 19.82 -1.32
CA SER A 95 -5.79 21.18 -0.80
C SER A 95 -5.20 22.24 -1.76
N THR A 96 -4.39 21.82 -2.74
CA THR A 96 -3.81 22.72 -3.76
C THR A 96 -4.71 22.93 -4.99
N GLY A 97 -5.94 22.40 -4.97
CA GLY A 97 -6.88 22.54 -6.10
C GLY A 97 -6.56 21.64 -7.29
N LYS A 98 -5.50 20.84 -7.25
CA LYS A 98 -5.16 19.80 -8.24
C LYS A 98 -5.65 18.40 -7.80
N GLY A 99 -6.62 18.36 -6.88
CA GLY A 99 -7.15 17.16 -6.26
C GLY A 99 -8.02 16.30 -7.15
N MET A 100 -8.34 15.09 -6.66
CA MET A 100 -9.27 14.19 -7.33
C MET A 100 -10.68 14.80 -7.42
N ARG A 101 -11.11 15.55 -6.39
CA ARG A 101 -12.37 16.32 -6.40
C ARG A 101 -12.45 17.30 -7.56
N ARG A 102 -11.37 18.07 -7.79
CA ARG A 102 -11.29 19.02 -8.89
C ARG A 102 -11.46 18.31 -10.22
N VAL A 103 -10.67 17.27 -10.45
CA VAL A 103 -10.71 16.48 -11.70
C VAL A 103 -12.09 15.86 -11.92
N ALA A 104 -12.72 15.34 -10.87
CA ALA A 104 -14.08 14.80 -10.93
C ALA A 104 -15.10 15.87 -11.34
N GLY A 105 -15.02 17.08 -10.75
CA GLY A 105 -15.87 18.21 -11.11
C GLY A 105 -15.64 18.69 -12.54
N GLU A 106 -14.38 18.78 -12.98
CA GLU A 106 -14.03 19.16 -14.35
C GLU A 106 -14.58 18.16 -15.36
N LEU A 107 -14.49 16.85 -15.07
CA LEU A 107 -15.07 15.80 -15.92
C LEU A 107 -16.60 15.87 -15.96
N ASP A 108 -17.27 16.15 -14.83
CA ASP A 108 -18.73 16.38 -14.80
C ASP A 108 -19.10 17.58 -15.71
N ALA A 109 -18.36 18.69 -15.61
CA ALA A 109 -18.58 19.87 -16.45
C ALA A 109 -18.35 19.59 -17.95
N VAL A 110 -17.37 18.75 -18.31
CA VAL A 110 -17.20 18.28 -19.69
C VAL A 110 -18.42 17.49 -20.16
N VAL A 111 -18.92 16.56 -19.34
CA VAL A 111 -20.11 15.77 -19.71
C VAL A 111 -21.30 16.68 -19.95
N GLU A 112 -21.61 17.58 -19.00
CA GLU A 112 -22.72 18.53 -19.13
C GLU A 112 -22.61 19.41 -20.39
N SER A 113 -21.42 19.99 -20.63
CA SER A 113 -21.17 20.83 -21.80
C SER A 113 -21.34 20.04 -23.12
N THR A 114 -20.85 18.81 -23.16
CA THR A 114 -20.97 17.97 -24.36
C THR A 114 -22.40 17.47 -24.59
N GLU A 115 -23.17 17.19 -23.54
CA GLU A 115 -24.60 16.88 -23.63
C GLU A 115 -25.40 18.07 -24.16
N GLN A 116 -25.13 19.27 -23.65
CA GLN A 116 -25.81 20.50 -24.11
C GLN A 116 -25.48 20.81 -25.57
N ALA A 117 -24.21 20.68 -25.96
CA ALA A 117 -23.79 20.82 -27.35
C ALA A 117 -24.48 19.79 -28.25
N THR A 118 -24.56 18.53 -27.82
CA THR A 118 -25.22 17.44 -28.57
C THR A 118 -26.72 17.69 -28.71
N SER A 119 -27.39 18.15 -27.65
CA SER A 119 -28.81 18.53 -27.72
C SER A 119 -29.05 19.65 -28.74
N THR A 120 -28.17 20.65 -28.77
CA THR A 120 -28.24 21.75 -29.75
C THR A 120 -28.02 21.27 -31.19
N ILE A 121 -27.06 20.36 -31.39
CA ILE A 121 -26.80 19.73 -32.68
C ILE A 121 -28.01 18.91 -33.14
N LEU A 122 -28.57 18.06 -32.29
CA LEU A 122 -29.75 17.25 -32.58
C LEU A 122 -30.96 18.12 -32.95
N GLY A 123 -31.21 19.21 -32.21
CA GLY A 123 -32.27 20.16 -32.54
C GLY A 123 -32.03 20.89 -33.87
N SER A 124 -30.77 21.06 -34.28
CA SER A 124 -30.44 21.62 -35.60
C SER A 124 -30.66 20.59 -36.73
N ILE A 125 -30.30 19.33 -36.49
CA ILE A 125 -30.55 18.20 -37.41
C ILE A 125 -32.05 18.02 -37.63
N GLU A 126 -32.87 18.07 -36.57
CA GLU A 126 -34.33 17.98 -36.67
C GLU A 126 -34.92 19.09 -37.55
N LYS A 127 -34.43 20.33 -37.40
CA LYS A 127 -34.84 21.44 -38.28
C LYS A 127 -34.45 21.22 -39.74
N ILE A 128 -33.26 20.67 -40.00
CA ILE A 128 -32.80 20.33 -41.35
C ILE A 128 -33.73 19.25 -41.94
N GLU A 129 -34.06 18.23 -41.17
CA GLU A 129 -34.97 17.15 -41.58
C GLU A 129 -36.37 17.67 -41.94
N ILE A 130 -36.95 18.52 -41.08
CA ILE A 130 -38.26 19.13 -41.31
C ILE A 130 -38.24 19.93 -42.62
N ASN A 131 -37.23 20.78 -42.81
CA ASN A 131 -37.11 21.60 -44.02
C ASN A 131 -36.92 20.76 -45.29
N ALA A 132 -36.07 19.72 -45.23
CA ALA A 132 -35.86 18.81 -46.35
C ALA A 132 -37.14 18.05 -46.72
N ASN A 133 -37.90 17.59 -45.72
CA ASN A 133 -39.20 16.93 -45.95
C ASN A 133 -40.25 17.89 -46.54
N MET A 134 -40.30 19.15 -46.10
CA MET A 134 -41.15 20.17 -46.72
C MET A 134 -40.78 20.39 -48.20
N MET A 135 -39.48 20.49 -48.51
CA MET A 135 -38.99 20.60 -49.89
C MET A 135 -39.38 19.38 -50.74
N ARG A 136 -39.33 18.18 -50.16
CA ARG A 136 -39.72 16.93 -50.84
C ARG A 136 -41.19 16.93 -51.28
N GLY A 137 -42.06 17.59 -50.51
CA GLY A 137 -43.48 17.77 -50.84
C GLY A 137 -43.75 18.81 -51.94
N MET A 138 -42.74 19.59 -52.34
CA MET A 138 -42.85 20.58 -53.42
C MET A 138 -42.55 19.94 -54.79
N ARG A 139 -43.01 20.60 -55.86
CA ARG A 139 -42.71 20.16 -57.24
C ARG A 139 -41.30 20.61 -57.63
N LEU A 140 -40.33 19.71 -57.45
CA LEU A 140 -38.91 19.93 -57.72
C LEU A 140 -38.46 19.29 -59.05
N THR A 141 -37.30 19.70 -59.56
CA THR A 141 -36.62 18.99 -60.65
C THR A 141 -36.04 17.67 -60.13
N LYS A 142 -35.79 16.69 -61.01
CA LYS A 142 -35.23 15.39 -60.61
C LYS A 142 -33.91 15.53 -59.85
N ALA A 143 -32.99 16.38 -60.34
CA ALA A 143 -31.72 16.64 -59.67
C ALA A 143 -31.90 17.27 -58.27
N ALA A 144 -32.89 18.16 -58.10
CA ALA A 144 -33.19 18.72 -56.79
C ALA A 144 -33.82 17.70 -55.84
N GLN A 145 -34.61 16.75 -56.34
CA GLN A 145 -35.13 15.64 -55.53
C GLN A 145 -33.99 14.73 -55.04
N GLU A 146 -33.06 14.35 -55.92
CA GLU A 146 -31.89 13.53 -55.56
C GLU A 146 -31.04 14.22 -54.47
N ASN A 147 -30.87 15.55 -54.54
CA ASN A 147 -30.18 16.30 -53.49
C ASN A 147 -30.94 16.30 -52.15
N VAL A 148 -32.27 16.41 -52.17
CA VAL A 148 -33.10 16.36 -50.95
C VAL A 148 -33.02 14.98 -50.30
N ASP A 149 -33.09 13.91 -51.08
CA ASP A 149 -32.91 12.55 -50.57
C ASP A 149 -31.51 12.39 -49.95
N GLY A 150 -30.46 12.91 -50.60
CA GLY A 150 -29.10 12.91 -50.04
C GLY A 150 -28.94 13.71 -48.74
N ILE A 151 -29.70 14.80 -48.55
CA ILE A 151 -29.74 15.53 -47.27
C ILE A 151 -30.38 14.66 -46.18
N LEU A 152 -31.48 13.98 -46.47
CA LEU A 152 -32.16 13.09 -45.52
C LEU A 152 -31.28 11.90 -45.12
N ASP A 153 -30.53 11.32 -46.05
CA ASP A 153 -29.57 10.25 -45.75
C ASP A 153 -28.43 10.74 -44.82
N ASN A 154 -27.94 11.96 -45.03
CA ASN A 154 -26.95 12.58 -44.15
C ASN A 154 -27.52 12.89 -42.75
N VAL A 155 -28.78 13.31 -42.67
CA VAL A 155 -29.50 13.51 -41.40
C VAL A 155 -29.55 12.22 -40.59
N ILE A 156 -29.90 11.09 -41.22
CA ILE A 156 -29.92 9.76 -40.57
C ILE A 156 -28.52 9.42 -40.03
N SER A 157 -27.49 9.61 -40.85
CA SER A 157 -26.09 9.37 -40.45
C SER A 157 -25.67 10.24 -39.26
N ALA A 158 -26.15 11.48 -39.19
CA ALA A 158 -25.86 12.38 -38.09
C ALA A 158 -26.55 11.96 -36.77
N TYR A 159 -27.80 11.49 -36.83
CA TYR A 159 -28.47 10.91 -35.65
C TYR A 159 -27.71 9.70 -35.10
N GLU A 160 -27.26 8.80 -35.98
CA GLU A 160 -26.47 7.62 -35.58
C GLU A 160 -25.14 8.01 -34.92
N ALA A 161 -24.45 9.02 -35.45
CA ALA A 161 -23.21 9.52 -34.88
C ALA A 161 -23.42 10.13 -33.47
N CYS A 162 -24.49 10.92 -33.28
CA CYS A 162 -24.82 11.52 -31.99
C CYS A 162 -25.16 10.46 -30.92
N ASN A 163 -25.71 9.30 -31.29
CA ASN A 163 -26.02 8.22 -30.35
C ASN A 163 -24.76 7.66 -29.66
N PHE A 164 -23.58 7.77 -30.28
CA PHE A 164 -22.32 7.34 -29.66
C PHE A 164 -21.84 8.29 -28.54
N GLN A 165 -22.30 9.54 -28.54
CA GLN A 165 -21.98 10.52 -27.49
C GLN A 165 -22.64 10.12 -26.16
N ASP A 166 -23.88 9.61 -26.19
CA ASP A 166 -24.60 9.15 -24.98
C ASP A 166 -23.82 8.06 -24.23
N LEU A 167 -23.27 7.08 -24.97
CA LEU A 167 -22.42 6.03 -24.38
C LEU A 167 -21.12 6.60 -23.78
N THR A 168 -20.58 7.64 -24.38
CA THR A 168 -19.36 8.30 -23.89
C THR A 168 -19.66 9.09 -22.61
N GLY A 169 -20.76 9.85 -22.57
CA GLY A 169 -21.23 10.54 -21.36
C GLY A 169 -21.41 9.58 -20.20
N GLN A 170 -22.14 8.48 -20.40
CA GLN A 170 -22.34 7.46 -19.37
C GLN A 170 -21.04 6.85 -18.85
N ARG A 171 -20.07 6.59 -19.73
CA ARG A 171 -18.75 6.06 -19.34
C ARG A 171 -17.97 7.06 -18.49
N ILE A 172 -17.98 8.34 -18.86
CA ILE A 172 -17.31 9.40 -18.09
C ILE A 172 -18.00 9.55 -16.74
N SER A 173 -19.33 9.63 -16.67
CA SER A 173 -20.06 9.70 -15.40
C SER A 173 -19.74 8.51 -14.48
N LYS A 174 -19.56 7.31 -15.03
CA LYS A 174 -19.11 6.15 -14.26
C LYS A 174 -17.70 6.34 -13.70
N ILE A 175 -16.77 6.87 -14.50
CA ILE A 175 -15.41 7.20 -14.03
C ILE A 175 -15.49 8.21 -12.89
N VAL A 176 -16.26 9.30 -13.06
CA VAL A 176 -16.44 10.34 -12.04
C VAL A 176 -16.97 9.74 -10.73
N ASN A 177 -17.96 8.86 -10.78
CA ASN A 177 -18.49 8.20 -9.59
C ASN A 177 -17.44 7.33 -8.88
N VAL A 178 -16.54 6.68 -9.62
CA VAL A 178 -15.42 5.93 -9.03
C VAL A 178 -14.42 6.87 -8.36
N LEU A 179 -14.13 8.02 -8.97
CA LEU A 179 -13.24 9.02 -8.38
C LEU A 179 -13.79 9.55 -7.05
N LYS A 180 -15.09 9.91 -7.01
CA LYS A 180 -15.81 10.33 -5.80
C LYS A 180 -15.80 9.24 -4.72
N PHE A 181 -16.00 7.97 -5.10
CA PHE A 181 -15.92 6.86 -4.15
C PHE A 181 -14.52 6.69 -3.54
N VAL A 182 -13.47 6.81 -4.36
CA VAL A 182 -12.07 6.73 -3.89
C VAL A 182 -11.77 7.87 -2.91
N GLU A 183 -12.22 9.07 -3.23
CA GLU A 183 -12.10 10.25 -2.36
C GLU A 183 -12.82 10.04 -1.01
N GLU A 184 -14.09 9.63 -1.00
CA GLU A 184 -14.82 9.32 0.23
C GLU A 184 -14.13 8.22 1.07
N HIS A 185 -13.44 7.29 0.41
CA HIS A 185 -12.65 6.29 1.10
C HIS A 185 -11.37 6.88 1.70
N LEU A 186 -10.66 7.74 0.98
CA LEU A 186 -9.48 8.44 1.47
C LEU A 186 -9.82 9.32 2.69
N ASP A 187 -10.91 10.06 2.63
CA ASP A 187 -11.34 10.92 3.74
C ASP A 187 -11.61 10.10 5.02
N ARG A 188 -12.24 8.94 4.91
CA ARG A 188 -12.44 8.01 6.04
C ARG A 188 -11.13 7.46 6.61
N VAL A 189 -10.16 7.15 5.75
CA VAL A 189 -8.84 6.67 6.19
C VAL A 189 -8.08 7.77 6.91
N ILE A 190 -8.14 9.00 6.40
CA ILE A 190 -7.53 10.18 7.01
C ILE A 190 -8.18 10.47 8.37
N GLU A 191 -9.51 10.45 8.45
CA GLU A 191 -10.25 10.62 9.71
C GLU A 191 -9.82 9.58 10.74
N ALA A 192 -9.77 8.30 10.36
CA ALA A 192 -9.35 7.21 11.25
C ALA A 192 -7.93 7.38 11.79
N TRP A 193 -7.03 8.02 11.03
CA TRP A 193 -5.64 8.26 11.44
C TRP A 193 -5.37 9.63 12.05
N SER A 194 -6.31 10.58 11.93
CA SER A 194 -6.18 11.95 12.44
C SER A 194 -6.02 12.02 13.97
N GLY A 195 -6.46 10.99 14.69
CA GLY A 195 -6.24 10.83 16.13
C GLY A 195 -4.83 10.34 16.51
N LEU A 196 -4.00 9.96 15.54
CA LEU A 196 -2.62 9.53 15.76
C LEU A 196 -1.68 10.73 15.58
N GLU A 197 -0.98 11.12 16.64
CA GLU A 197 -0.12 12.32 16.70
C GLU A 197 0.86 12.41 15.51
N GLY A 198 1.53 11.30 15.16
CA GLY A 198 2.48 11.27 14.04
C GLY A 198 1.87 11.39 12.63
N PHE A 199 0.56 11.19 12.45
CA PHE A 199 -0.09 11.40 11.14
C PHE A 199 -0.53 12.85 10.95
N ARG A 200 -0.95 13.54 12.03
CA ARG A 200 -1.22 14.98 11.99
C ARG A 200 0.00 15.77 11.56
N ASP A 201 1.18 15.41 12.05
CA ASP A 201 2.42 16.08 11.67
C ASP A 201 2.69 15.90 10.17
N LEU A 202 2.49 14.70 9.60
CA LEU A 202 2.66 14.45 8.17
C LEU A 202 1.69 15.24 7.27
N LEU A 203 0.50 15.55 7.77
CA LEU A 203 -0.45 16.43 7.09
C LEU A 203 -0.09 17.92 7.25
N ALA A 204 0.53 18.28 8.38
CA ALA A 204 0.88 19.66 8.72
C ALA A 204 2.24 20.12 8.17
N VAL A 205 3.13 19.23 7.73
CA VAL A 205 4.37 19.60 7.03
C VAL A 205 3.98 20.38 5.77
N GLU A 206 4.20 21.69 5.88
CA GLU A 206 3.91 22.82 5.02
C GLU A 206 3.62 22.50 3.54
N THR A 207 2.56 23.14 3.04
CA THR A 207 2.32 23.43 1.63
C THR A 207 3.62 23.93 1.00
N ALA A 208 4.37 23.04 0.34
CA ALA A 208 5.46 23.46 -0.52
C ALA A 208 4.87 24.49 -1.49
N ALA A 209 5.45 25.69 -1.49
CA ALA A 209 5.05 26.78 -2.36
C ALA A 209 4.84 26.24 -3.77
N VAL A 210 3.70 26.57 -4.37
CA VAL A 210 3.45 26.31 -5.78
C VAL A 210 4.63 26.92 -6.54
N ASP A 211 5.38 26.09 -7.27
CA ASP A 211 6.49 26.59 -8.08
C ASP A 211 5.89 27.56 -9.10
N GLU A 212 6.27 28.84 -9.01
CA GLU A 212 5.77 29.90 -9.90
C GLU A 212 6.12 29.63 -11.36
N ASN A 213 7.06 28.72 -11.64
CA ASN A 213 7.44 28.27 -12.98
C ASN A 213 6.74 26.97 -13.43
N ASP A 214 5.84 26.41 -12.62
CA ASP A 214 5.06 25.24 -13.02
C ASP A 214 3.97 25.65 -14.02
N GLU A 215 4.28 25.58 -15.31
CA GLU A 215 3.34 25.85 -16.40
C GLU A 215 2.08 24.96 -16.33
N SER A 216 2.14 23.80 -15.65
CA SER A 216 0.94 22.97 -15.42
C SER A 216 -0.07 23.65 -14.49
N SER A 217 0.37 24.61 -13.67
CA SER A 217 -0.50 25.46 -12.85
C SER A 217 -1.26 26.51 -13.68
N LEU A 218 -0.86 26.75 -14.93
CA LEU A 218 -1.55 27.68 -15.85
C LEU A 218 -2.65 26.98 -16.66
N LEU A 219 -2.65 25.64 -16.67
CA LEU A 219 -3.68 24.84 -17.33
C LEU A 219 -4.88 24.67 -16.39
N ASN A 220 -5.82 25.61 -16.48
CA ASN A 220 -7.11 25.48 -15.81
C ASN A 220 -8.03 24.59 -16.65
N GLY A 221 -8.68 23.60 -16.02
CA GLY A 221 -9.75 22.85 -16.68
C GLY A 221 -11.03 23.69 -16.84
N PRO A 222 -12.11 23.08 -17.36
CA PRO A 222 -13.40 23.74 -17.55
C PRO A 222 -13.86 24.48 -16.30
N LYS A 223 -14.49 25.65 -16.50
CA LYS A 223 -15.02 26.47 -15.40
C LYS A 223 -16.04 25.67 -14.59
N LEU A 224 -15.81 25.55 -13.29
CA LEU A 224 -16.79 25.05 -12.33
C LEU A 224 -17.64 26.23 -11.82
N GLN A 225 -18.89 25.96 -11.41
CA GLN A 225 -19.85 27.03 -11.03
C GLN A 225 -19.36 27.92 -9.88
N ASP A 226 -18.55 27.37 -8.96
CA ASP A 226 -18.10 28.05 -7.74
C ASP A 226 -16.66 28.59 -7.83
N ASP A 227 -16.05 28.57 -9.02
CA ASP A 227 -14.61 28.82 -9.18
C ASP A 227 -14.33 30.35 -9.24
N PRO A 228 -13.63 30.94 -8.25
CA PRO A 228 -13.33 32.37 -8.23
C PRO A 228 -12.20 32.72 -9.20
N GLY A 229 -12.24 33.91 -9.81
CA GLY A 229 -11.14 34.43 -10.64
C GLY A 229 -11.21 34.13 -12.13
N HIS A 230 -12.33 33.57 -12.62
CA HIS A 230 -12.58 33.48 -14.06
C HIS A 230 -13.12 34.79 -14.59
N VAL A 231 -12.41 35.37 -15.55
CA VAL A 231 -12.82 36.54 -16.33
C VAL A 231 -14.10 36.18 -17.09
N ASP A 232 -15.18 36.91 -16.85
CA ASP A 232 -16.41 36.75 -17.62
C ASP A 232 -16.42 37.62 -18.89
N GLN A 233 -17.40 37.41 -19.77
CA GLN A 233 -17.48 38.18 -21.01
C GLN A 233 -17.63 39.69 -20.74
N SER A 234 -18.28 40.08 -19.65
CA SER A 234 -18.38 41.48 -19.23
C SER A 234 -17.04 42.07 -18.79
N ASP A 235 -16.18 41.29 -18.14
CA ASP A 235 -14.83 41.71 -17.78
C ASP A 235 -13.94 41.90 -19.02
N ILE A 236 -14.13 41.06 -20.06
CA ILE A 236 -13.46 41.22 -21.36
C ILE A 236 -13.98 42.47 -22.06
N ASP A 237 -15.29 42.66 -22.10
CA ASP A 237 -15.91 43.81 -22.77
C ASP A 237 -15.44 45.14 -22.10
N ALA A 238 -15.28 45.16 -20.78
CA ALA A 238 -14.74 46.28 -20.02
C ALA A 238 -13.25 46.61 -20.27
N LEU A 239 -12.48 45.70 -20.89
CA LEU A 239 -11.09 45.96 -21.31
C LEU A 239 -10.99 46.69 -22.66
N PHE A 240 -12.08 46.70 -23.44
CA PHE A 240 -12.10 47.28 -24.80
C PHE A 240 -13.02 48.50 -24.94
N ASP A 241 -13.73 48.89 -23.88
CA ASP A 241 -14.50 50.15 -23.73
C ASP A 241 -13.69 51.25 -23.00
#